data_AF-A0A928HJ62-F1
#
_entry.id   AF-A0A928HJ62-F1
#
_cell.length_a   1.000
_cell.length_b   1.000
_cell.length_c   1.000
_cell.angle_alpha   90.00
_cell.angle_beta   90.00
_cell.angle_gamma   90.00
#
_symmetry.space_group_name_H-M   'P 1'
#
loop_
_entity.id
_entity.type
_entity.pdbx_description
1 polymer ?
#
loop_
_entity_poly.entity_id
_entity_poly.type
_entity_poly.pdbx_seq_one_letter_code
_entity_poly.pdbx_strand_id
1 'polypeptide(L)' 'MTAQERQAVENQISELKKEMAEVHGSKCEVYSRVVGYLRPVQNWNNGKKEEFAMRKTMHVECGCDCK' A
#
# COMPACT_ATOMS: atom_id res chain seq x y z
N MET A 1 -6.94 -22.41 -25.10
CA MET A 1 -7.59 -21.08 -25.04
C MET A 1 -8.79 -21.04 -25.96
N THR A 2 -9.75 -21.93 -25.72
CA THR A 2 -11.07 -21.93 -26.35
C THR A 2 -11.80 -20.64 -25.99
N ALA A 3 -12.78 -20.22 -26.80
CA ALA A 3 -13.58 -19.04 -26.48
C ALA A 3 -14.31 -19.18 -25.13
N GLN A 4 -14.70 -20.41 -24.79
CA GLN A 4 -15.37 -20.77 -23.54
C GLN A 4 -14.47 -20.59 -22.32
N GLU A 5 -13.18 -20.95 -22.42
CA GLU A 5 -12.18 -20.72 -21.36
C GLU A 5 -11.98 -19.23 -21.06
N ARG A 6 -11.99 -18.37 -22.10
CA ARG A 6 -11.86 -16.91 -21.93
C ARG A 6 -13.09 -16.32 -21.24
N GLN A 7 -14.28 -16.73 -21.68
CA GLN A 7 -15.54 -16.30 -21.08
C GLN A 7 -15.61 -16.67 -19.59
N ALA A 8 -15.14 -17.87 -19.23
CA ALA A 8 -15.07 -18.31 -17.83
C ALA A 8 -14.14 -17.42 -17.00
N VAL A 9 -12.95 -17.09 -17.52
CA VAL A 9 -12.00 -16.20 -16.85
C VAL A 9 -12.56 -14.78 -16.72
N GLU A 10 -13.21 -14.25 -17.74
CA GLU A 10 -13.85 -12.92 -17.69
C GLU A 10 -14.95 -12.87 -16.63
N ASN A 11 -15.77 -13.93 -16.54
CA ASN A 11 -16.80 -14.05 -15.52
C ASN A 11 -16.17 -14.10 -14.11
N GLN A 12 -15.11 -14.88 -13.92
CA GLN A 12 -14.35 -14.92 -12.65
C GLN A 12 -13.75 -13.55 -12.29
N ILE A 13 -13.18 -12.82 -13.25
CA ILE A 13 -12.65 -11.47 -13.02
C ILE A 13 -13.78 -10.53 -12.59
N SER A 14 -14.96 -10.63 -13.21
CA SER A 14 -16.10 -9.77 -12.88
C SER A 14 -16.64 -10.01 -11.47
N GLU A 15 -16.73 -11.28 -11.07
CA GLU A 15 -17.14 -11.69 -9.72
C GLU A 15 -16.13 -11.23 -8.67
N LEU A 16 -14.83 -11.53 -8.87
CA LEU A 16 -13.77 -11.13 -7.94
C LEU A 16 -13.65 -9.61 -7.80
N LYS A 17 -13.88 -8.85 -8.87
CA LYS A 17 -13.91 -7.38 -8.81
C LYS A 17 -15.08 -6.87 -7.98
N LYS A 18 -16.24 -7.53 -8.06
CA LYS A 18 -17.42 -7.20 -7.26
C LYS A 18 -17.17 -7.51 -5.78
N GLU A 19 -16.61 -8.67 -5.47
CA GLU A 19 -16.20 -9.04 -4.10
C GLU A 19 -15.16 -8.05 -3.55
N MET A 20 -14.17 -7.65 -4.35
CA MET A 20 -13.19 -6.63 -3.96
C MET A 20 -13.84 -5.28 -3.60
N ALA A 21 -14.95 -4.92 -4.25
CA ALA A 21 -15.66 -3.67 -3.98
C ALA A 21 -16.32 -3.67 -2.60
N GLU A 22 -16.67 -4.84 -2.06
CA GLU A 22 -17.29 -5.00 -0.75
C GLU A 22 -16.26 -5.15 0.39
N VAL A 23 -14.97 -5.27 0.06
CA VAL A 23 -13.91 -5.30 1.07
C VAL A 23 -13.76 -3.91 1.71
N HIS A 24 -14.10 -3.81 2.99
CA HIS A 24 -13.93 -2.61 3.79
C HIS A 24 -12.87 -2.83 4.88
N GLY A 25 -11.90 -1.92 4.95
CA GLY A 25 -10.92 -1.90 6.04
C GLY A 25 -11.49 -1.27 7.32
N SER A 26 -11.06 -1.76 8.48
CA SER A 26 -11.25 -1.06 9.75
C SER A 26 -10.24 0.07 9.91
N LYS A 27 -10.54 1.06 10.76
CA LYS A 27 -9.56 2.08 11.15
C LYS A 27 -8.39 1.41 11.87
N CYS A 28 -7.19 1.60 11.36
CA CYS A 28 -5.96 1.12 11.97
C CYS A 28 -5.13 2.30 12.47
N GLU A 29 -4.43 2.11 13.57
CA GLU A 29 -3.54 3.11 14.12
C GLU A 29 -2.19 3.04 13.38
N VAL A 30 -1.82 4.13 12.71
CA VAL A 30 -0.61 4.19 11.88
C VAL A 30 0.55 4.71 12.70
N TYR A 31 1.64 3.95 12.75
CA TYR A 31 2.88 4.32 13.43
C TYR A 31 3.97 4.63 12.42
N SER A 32 4.84 5.58 12.77
CA SER A 32 6.02 5.93 11.97
C SER A 32 7.26 6.08 12.85
N ARG A 33 8.41 5.74 12.27
CA ARG A 33 9.71 5.79 12.95
C ARG A 33 10.32 7.18 12.86
N VAL A 34 10.54 7.78 14.02
CA VAL A 34 10.92 9.20 14.09
C VAL A 34 12.43 9.41 14.21
N VAL A 35 13.00 9.18 15.39
CA VAL A 35 14.45 9.23 15.68
C VAL A 35 14.82 8.00 16.51
N GLY A 36 14.54 6.81 15.97
CA GLY A 36 14.85 5.53 16.61
C GLY A 36 13.66 4.79 17.24
N TYR A 37 12.57 5.48 17.60
CA TYR A 37 11.35 4.86 18.17
C TYR A 37 10.10 5.10 17.30
N LEU A 38 9.05 4.32 17.57
CA LEU A 38 7.75 4.40 16.90
C LEU A 38 6.80 5.38 17.63
N ARG A 39 6.13 6.24 16.87
CA ARG A 39 5.12 7.18 17.39
C ARG A 39 3.86 7.13 16.50
N PRO A 40 2.64 7.20 17.08
CA PRO A 40 1.41 7.31 16.30
C PRO A 40 1.43 8.57 15.42
N VAL A 41 1.13 8.41 14.14
CA VAL A 41 1.08 9.51 13.16
C VAL A 41 -0.06 10.48 13.48
N GLN A 42 -1.14 9.98 14.08
CA GLN A 42 -2.26 10.81 14.54
C GLN A 42 -1.83 11.89 15.54
N ASN A 43 -0.74 11.67 16.29
CA ASN A 43 -0.24 12.57 17.33
C ASN A 43 0.85 13.53 16.83
N TRP A 44 0.96 13.76 15.52
CA TRP A 44 1.94 14.67 14.93
C TRP A 44 1.45 16.11 14.95
N ASN A 45 2.29 17.01 15.46
CA ASN A 45 2.07 18.46 15.35
C ASN A 45 2.42 18.96 13.94
N ASN A 46 2.11 20.24 13.66
CA ASN A 46 2.34 20.83 12.34
C ASN A 46 3.81 20.80 11.92
N GLY A 47 4.73 21.16 12.81
CA GLY A 47 6.16 21.12 12.52
C GLY A 47 6.66 19.71 12.15
N LYS A 48 6.09 18.66 12.75
CA LYS A 48 6.48 17.28 12.42
C LYS A 48 5.99 16.82 11.06
N LYS A 49 4.80 17.28 10.64
CA LYS A 49 4.28 17.02 9.30
C LYS A 49 5.17 17.67 8.24
N GLU A 50 5.59 18.92 8.47
CA GLU A 50 6.53 19.62 7.59
C GLU A 50 7.92 18.95 7.57
N GLU A 51 8.46 18.58 8.74
CA GLU A 51 9.73 17.84 8.81
C GLU A 51 9.66 16.53 8.01
N PHE A 52 8.56 15.78 8.12
CA PHE A 52 8.37 14.55 7.38
C PHE A 52 8.26 14.79 5.86
N ALA A 53 7.57 15.85 5.43
CA ALA A 53 7.45 16.23 4.02
C ALA A 53 8.82 16.57 3.38
N MET A 54 9.76 17.06 4.19
CA MET A 54 11.14 17.35 3.73
C MET A 54 12.04 16.09 3.66
N ARG A 55 11.61 14.93 4.15
CA ARG A 55 12.41 13.69 4.10
C ARG A 55 12.51 13.19 2.66
N LYS A 56 13.72 12.75 2.28
CA LYS A 56 13.98 12.14 0.96
C LYS A 56 14.19 10.64 1.11
N THR A 57 13.40 9.85 0.39
CA THR A 57 13.61 8.40 0.29
C THR A 57 14.77 8.14 -0.65
N MET A 58 15.72 7.33 -0.22
CA MET A 58 16.81 6.86 -1.06
C MET A 58 16.44 5.47 -1.58
N HIS A 59 16.51 5.29 -2.89
CA HIS A 59 16.50 3.96 -3.48
C HIS A 59 17.88 3.36 -3.26
N VAL A 60 17.95 2.31 -2.44
CA VAL A 60 19.14 1.49 -2.37
C VAL A 60 19.07 0.59 -3.59
N GLU A 61 19.92 0.84 -4.57
CA GLU A 61 20.12 -0.13 -5.64
C GLU A 61 20.62 -1.41 -4.99
N CYS A 62 19.89 -2.52 -5.16
CA CYS A 62 20.47 -3.81 -4.81
C CYS A 62 21.70 -3.97 -5.70
N GLY A 63 22.87 -4.23 -5.13
CA GLY A 63 24.05 -4.66 -5.88
C GLY A 63 23.91 -6.07 -6.47
N CYS A 64 22.68 -6.52 -6.73
CA CYS A 64 22.32 -7.82 -7.23
C CYS A 64 21.41 -7.65 -8.46
N ASP A 65 21.69 -8.40 -9.52
CA ASP A 65 21.00 -8.33 -10.82
C ASP A 65 19.59 -8.96 -10.81
N CYS A 66 18.79 -8.79 -9.75
CA CYS A 66 17.40 -9.22 -9.78
C CYS A 66 16.50 -8.11 -10.35
N LYS A 67 16.17 -8.24 -11.63
CA LYS A 67 14.95 -7.64 -12.22
C LYS A 67 13.78 -8.60 -12.05
#